data_AF-A0A7V3UYW3-F1
#
_entry.id   AF-A0A7V3UYW3-F1
#
_cell.length_a   1.000
_cell.length_b   1.000
_cell.length_c   1.000
_cell.angle_alpha   90.00
_cell.angle_beta   90.00
_cell.angle_gamma   90.00
#
_symmetry.space_group_name_H-M   'P 1'
#
loop_
_entity.id
_entity.type
_entity.pdbx_description
1 polymer ?
#
loop_
_entity_poly.entity_id
_entity_poly.type
_entity_poly.pdbx_seq_one_letter_code
_entity_poly.pdbx_strand_id
1 'polypeptide(L)'
;MLFQKAKIFIIDLDTLSDPRIIKFFQLGLLNGKLLLPEPISTRESDYAIQRAKEHIEQLKLIRGLKLKIIPMPTLNDVLKIANKYRAILLTIHSELKTSTN
;
A
#
# COMPACT_ATOMS: atom_id res chain seq x y z
N MET A 1 18.45 -9.51 -20.15
CA MET A 1 17.24 -8.68 -19.90
C MET A 1 17.66 -7.47 -19.06
N LEU A 2 18.08 -6.39 -19.73
CA LEU A 2 18.68 -5.23 -19.09
C LEU A 2 17.58 -4.27 -18.56
N PHE A 3 17.52 -4.13 -17.23
CA PHE A 3 16.86 -3.04 -16.48
C PHE A 3 15.33 -2.89 -16.62
N GLN A 4 14.55 -3.91 -16.26
CA GLN A 4 13.15 -3.65 -15.90
C GLN A 4 13.13 -2.72 -14.68
N LYS A 5 12.55 -1.53 -14.84
CA LYS A 5 12.32 -0.59 -13.74
C LYS A 5 11.50 -1.32 -12.67
N ALA A 6 11.98 -1.27 -11.42
CA ALA A 6 11.27 -1.87 -10.31
C ALA A 6 9.84 -1.32 -10.25
N LYS A 7 8.85 -2.23 -10.22
CA LYS A 7 7.44 -1.84 -10.11
C LYS A 7 7.24 -1.07 -8.81
N ILE A 8 6.44 -0.02 -8.91
CA ILE A 8 6.01 0.77 -7.75
C ILE A 8 4.56 0.41 -7.50
N PHE A 9 4.24 0.06 -6.27
CA PHE A 9 2.89 -0.24 -5.80
C PHE A 9 2.47 0.81 -4.79
N ILE A 10 1.17 1.07 -4.73
CA ILE A 10 0.57 1.94 -3.73
C ILE A 10 -0.68 1.26 -3.16
N ILE A 11 -0.85 1.33 -1.84
CA ILE A 11 -1.97 0.72 -1.13
C ILE A 11 -2.74 1.84 -0.40
N ASP A 12 -4.07 1.76 -0.34
CA ASP A 12 -4.88 2.59 0.57
C ASP A 12 -4.94 2.00 1.99
N LEU A 13 -5.44 2.79 2.96
CA LEU A 13 -5.42 2.40 4.37
C LEU A 13 -6.29 1.17 4.67
N ASP A 14 -7.45 1.07 4.02
CA ASP A 14 -8.39 -0.02 4.25
C ASP A 14 -7.83 -1.34 3.72
N THR A 15 -7.23 -1.29 2.53
CA THR A 15 -6.55 -2.45 1.94
C THR A 15 -5.32 -2.86 2.75
N LEU A 16 -4.56 -1.89 3.29
CA LEU A 16 -3.43 -2.19 4.18
C LEU A 16 -3.89 -2.89 5.46
N SER A 17 -5.11 -2.62 5.92
CA SER A 17 -5.69 -3.25 7.11
C SER A 17 -6.19 -4.69 6.86
N ASP A 18 -6.24 -5.14 5.60
CA ASP A 18 -6.67 -6.48 5.21
C ASP A 18 -5.49 -7.49 5.32
N PRO A 19 -5.62 -8.57 6.11
CA PRO A 19 -4.53 -9.54 6.29
C PRO A 19 -4.15 -10.30 5.00
N ARG A 20 -5.02 -10.35 4.00
CA ARG A 20 -4.74 -11.02 2.73
C ARG A 20 -3.63 -10.31 1.97
N ILE A 21 -3.53 -8.98 2.06
CA ILE A 21 -2.55 -8.21 1.27
C ILE A 21 -1.12 -8.59 1.65
N ILE A 22 -0.88 -8.83 2.93
CA ILE A 22 0.45 -9.18 3.46
C ILE A 22 0.92 -10.54 2.95
N LYS A 23 -0.01 -11.51 2.85
CA LYS A 23 0.30 -12.84 2.32
C LYS A 23 0.83 -12.78 0.88
N PHE A 24 0.31 -11.90 0.03
CA PHE A 24 0.82 -11.75 -1.34
C PHE A 24 2.28 -11.28 -1.38
N PHE A 25 2.66 -10.37 -0.49
CA PHE A 25 4.05 -9.91 -0.38
C PHE A 25 4.96 -10.98 0.23
N GLN A 26 4.50 -11.69 1.27
CA GLN A 26 5.27 -12.76 1.91
C GLN A 26 5.58 -13.92 0.97
N LEU A 27 4.65 -14.26 0.08
CA LEU A 27 4.82 -15.29 -0.95
C LEU A 27 5.72 -14.83 -2.12
N GLY A 28 6.18 -13.58 -2.13
CA GLY A 28 7.03 -13.04 -3.18
C GLY A 28 6.33 -12.77 -4.51
N LEU A 29 4.99 -12.81 -4.53
CA LEU A 29 4.19 -12.55 -5.73
C LEU A 29 4.24 -11.08 -6.17
N LEU A 30 4.50 -10.18 -5.23
CA LEU A 30 4.68 -8.76 -5.45
C LEU A 30 6.06 -8.32 -4.92
N ASN A 31 6.89 -7.75 -5.80
CA ASN A 31 8.24 -7.29 -5.46
C ASN A 31 8.52 -5.90 -6.04
N GLY A 32 9.26 -5.06 -5.30
CA GLY A 32 9.61 -3.71 -5.74
C GLY A 32 9.46 -2.67 -4.65
N LYS A 33 8.98 -1.47 -5.02
CA LYS A 33 8.76 -0.36 -4.11
C LYS A 33 7.30 -0.28 -3.71
N LEU A 34 7.02 -0.20 -2.42
CA LEU A 34 5.67 -0.10 -1.87
C LEU A 34 5.47 1.26 -1.19
N LEU A 35 4.51 2.02 -1.68
CA LEU A 35 4.05 3.27 -1.08
C LEU A 35 2.90 2.94 -0.14
N LEU A 36 3.04 3.30 1.12
CA LEU A 36 2.10 2.98 2.19
C LEU A 36 1.52 4.28 2.78
N PRO A 37 0.23 4.28 3.14
CA PRO A 37 -0.38 5.39 3.84
C PRO A 37 0.16 5.44 5.27
N GLU A 38 0.34 6.65 5.78
CA GLU A 38 0.64 6.85 7.20
C GLU A 38 -0.62 6.52 8.04
N PRO A 39 -0.55 5.55 8.98
CA PRO A 39 -1.69 5.17 9.80
C PRO A 39 -1.89 6.18 10.93
N ILE A 40 -2.46 7.34 10.60
CA ILE A 40 -2.78 8.41 11.55
C ILE A 40 -4.12 8.10 12.21
N SER A 41 -4.12 7.97 13.53
CA SER A 41 -5.36 7.83 14.31
C SER A 41 -5.84 9.18 14.82
N THR A 42 -7.16 9.40 14.74
CA THR A 42 -7.86 10.47 15.48
C THR A 42 -8.65 9.92 16.68
N ARG A 43 -8.69 8.59 16.88
CA ARG A 43 -9.43 7.91 17.97
C ARG A 43 -8.70 6.64 18.43
N GLU A 44 -8.52 6.47 19.74
CA GLU A 44 -7.76 5.35 20.34
C GLU A 44 -8.32 3.94 20.03
N SER A 45 -9.57 3.80 19.57
CA SER A 45 -10.25 2.51 19.38
C SER A 45 -10.26 1.96 17.95
N ASP A 46 -9.46 2.52 17.03
CA ASP A 46 -9.55 2.18 15.62
C ASP A 46 -8.76 0.90 15.27
N TYR A 47 -9.41 -0.27 15.41
CA TYR A 47 -8.84 -1.59 15.11
C TYR A 47 -8.23 -1.69 13.71
N ALA A 48 -8.75 -0.94 12.74
CA ALA A 48 -8.18 -0.91 11.39
C ALA A 48 -6.77 -0.29 11.39
N ILE A 49 -6.59 0.84 12.08
CA ILE A 49 -5.30 1.54 12.18
C ILE A 49 -4.27 0.69 12.92
N GLN A 50 -4.69 0.03 14.00
CA GLN A 50 -3.81 -0.88 14.73
C GLN A 50 -3.33 -2.03 13.84
N ARG A 51 -4.25 -2.67 13.08
CA ARG A 51 -3.88 -3.69 12.10
C ARG A 51 -2.97 -3.16 11.01
N ALA A 52 -3.24 -1.97 10.48
CA ALA A 52 -2.37 -1.34 9.47
C ALA A 52 -0.94 -1.15 10.01
N LYS A 53 -0.78 -0.72 11.27
CA LYS A 53 0.53 -0.60 11.91
C LYS A 53 1.25 -1.95 12.02
N GLU A 54 0.56 -2.97 12.52
CA GLU A 54 1.10 -4.33 12.63
C GLU A 54 1.52 -4.89 11.27
N HIS A 55 0.70 -4.68 10.25
CA HIS A 55 0.99 -5.07 8.88
C HIS A 55 2.19 -4.32 8.28
N ILE A 56 2.37 -3.03 8.58
CA ILE A 56 3.58 -2.29 8.20
C ILE A 56 4.83 -2.94 8.80
N GLU A 57 4.79 -3.30 10.08
CA GLU A 57 5.92 -3.98 10.73
C GLU A 57 6.22 -5.34 10.07
N GLN A 58 5.19 -6.11 9.73
CA GLN A 58 5.37 -7.37 8.99
C GLN A 58 5.99 -7.15 7.60
N LEU A 59 5.55 -6.11 6.87
CA LEU A 59 6.09 -5.78 5.54
C LEU A 59 7.56 -5.36 5.60
N LYS A 60 8.01 -4.69 6.68
CA LYS A 60 9.41 -4.29 6.86
C LYS A 60 10.36 -5.49 6.94
N LEU A 61 9.88 -6.64 7.39
CA LEU A 61 10.67 -7.87 7.51
C LEU A 61 10.90 -8.55 6.15
N ILE A 62 10.15 -8.19 5.10
CA ILE A 62 10.23 -8.84 3.79
C ILE A 62 11.44 -8.31 3.01
N ARG A 63 12.43 -9.19 2.80
CA ARG A 63 13.63 -8.86 2.02
C ARG A 63 13.27 -8.56 0.56
N GLY A 64 13.78 -7.44 0.04
CA GLY A 64 13.56 -7.02 -1.35
C GLY A 64 12.36 -6.09 -1.55
N LEU A 65 11.57 -5.84 -0.51
CA LEU A 65 10.48 -4.86 -0.55
C LEU A 65 10.98 -3.50 -0.03
N LYS A 66 10.93 -2.46 -0.86
CA LYS A 66 11.32 -1.10 -0.48
C LYS A 66 10.10 -0.31 -0.01
N LEU A 67 9.94 -0.11 1.27
CA LEU A 67 8.81 0.63 1.83
C LEU A 67 9.04 2.14 1.83
N LYS A 68 7.98 2.90 1.54
CA LYS A 68 7.93 4.35 1.74
C LYS A 68 6.57 4.73 2.32
N ILE A 69 6.56 5.27 3.52
CA ILE A 69 5.35 5.79 4.17
C ILE A 69 5.14 7.24 3.72
N ILE A 70 3.91 7.59 3.37
CA ILE A 70 3.51 8.92 2.90
C ILE A 70 2.13 9.25 3.50
N PRO A 71 1.86 10.48 3.92
CA PRO A 71 0.52 10.89 4.32
C PRO A 71 -0.44 10.82 3.13
N MET A 72 -1.51 10.03 3.27
CA MET A 72 -2.57 9.83 2.26
C MET A 72 -3.95 9.82 2.96
N PRO A 73 -4.41 10.97 3.47
CA PRO A 73 -5.60 11.01 4.32
C PRO A 73 -6.90 10.68 3.58
N THR A 74 -6.93 10.85 2.25
CA THR A 74 -8.10 10.57 1.43
C THR A 74 -7.78 9.62 0.27
N LEU A 75 -8.80 8.91 -0.23
CA LEU A 75 -8.66 8.06 -1.42
C LEU A 75 -8.23 8.86 -2.67
N ASN A 76 -8.66 10.12 -2.78
CA ASN A 76 -8.24 11.02 -3.86
C ASN A 76 -6.73 11.31 -3.81
N ASP A 77 -6.14 11.41 -2.61
CA ASP A 77 -4.70 11.59 -2.46
C ASP A 77 -3.94 10.33 -2.90
N VAL A 78 -4.48 9.15 -2.59
CA VAL A 78 -3.94 7.87 -3.08
C VAL A 78 -3.88 7.87 -4.61
N LEU A 79 -4.97 8.25 -5.30
CA LEU A 79 -4.99 8.32 -6.76
C LEU A 79 -3.97 9.34 -7.33
N LYS A 80 -3.90 10.54 -6.74
CA LYS A 80 -2.93 11.57 -7.16
C LYS A 80 -1.49 11.08 -7.03
N ILE A 81 -1.17 10.41 -5.92
CA ILE A 81 0.16 9.85 -5.70
C ILE A 81 0.41 8.67 -6.64
N ALA A 82 -0.58 7.80 -6.86
CA ALA A 82 -0.48 6.70 -7.80
C ALA A 82 -0.06 7.20 -9.20
N ASN A 83 -0.76 8.23 -9.70
CA ASN A 83 -0.46 8.86 -10.98
C ASN A 83 0.92 9.53 -10.99
N LYS A 84 1.26 10.29 -9.94
CA LYS A 84 2.56 10.96 -9.82
C LYS A 84 3.74 9.99 -9.88
N TYR A 85 3.63 8.84 -9.23
CA TYR A 85 4.69 7.83 -9.18
C TYR A 85 4.56 6.75 -10.27
N ARG A 86 3.53 6.82 -11.13
CA ARG A 86 3.15 5.74 -12.05
C ARG A 86 3.08 4.39 -11.34
N ALA A 87 2.50 4.40 -10.14
CA ALA A 87 2.38 3.24 -9.28
C ALA A 87 1.12 2.42 -9.62
N ILE A 88 1.22 1.11 -9.43
CA ILE A 88 0.10 0.17 -9.52
C ILE A 88 -0.70 0.29 -8.23
N LEU A 89 -1.97 0.68 -8.34
CA LEU A 89 -2.89 0.77 -7.21
C LEU A 89 -3.34 -0.64 -6.78
N LEU A 90 -3.11 -0.98 -5.52
CA LEU A 90 -3.64 -2.17 -4.87
C LEU A 90 -4.73 -1.73 -3.91
N THR A 91 -5.98 -2.06 -4.26
CA THR A 91 -7.13 -1.62 -3.48
C THR A 91 -8.27 -2.64 -3.48
N ILE A 92 -8.96 -2.75 -2.33
CA ILE A 92 -10.22 -3.48 -2.19
C ILE A 92 -11.43 -2.68 -2.70
N HIS A 93 -11.29 -1.34 -2.80
CA HIS A 93 -12.36 -0.46 -3.26
C HIS A 93 -12.57 -0.61 -4.77
N SER A 94 -13.74 -1.10 -5.18
CA SER A 94 -14.06 -1.31 -6.60
C SER A 94 -14.14 0.01 -7.38
N GLU A 95 -14.56 1.08 -6.72
CA GLU A 95 -14.75 2.41 -7.34
C GLU A 95 -13.43 2.96 -7.91
N LEU A 96 -12.33 2.80 -7.18
CA LEU A 96 -11.01 3.29 -7.56
C LEU A 96 -10.37 2.54 -8.73
N LYS A 97 -10.86 1.33 -9.03
CA LYS A 97 -10.40 0.52 -10.18
C LYS A 97 -10.92 1.08 -11.50
N THR A 98 -12.04 1.80 -11.46
CA THR A 98 -12.68 2.36 -12.67
C THR A 98 -12.08 3.72 -13.03
N SER A 99 -11.65 4.49 -12.03
CA SER A 99 -11.06 5.83 -12.19
C SER A 99 -9.57 5.84 -12.61
N THR A 100 -8.97 4.67 -12.81
CA THR A 100 -7.57 4.51 -13.20
C THR A 100 -7.37 4.08 -14.66
N ASN A 101 -8.48 3.92 -15.43
CA ASN A 101 -8.48 3.84 -16.90
C ASN A 101 -8.69 5.22 -17.53
#